data_AF-A0A383BD46-F1
#
_entry.id   AF-A0A383BD46-F1
#
_cell.length_a   1.000
_cell.length_b   1.000
_cell.length_c   1.000
_cell.angle_alpha   90.00
_cell.angle_beta   90.00
_cell.angle_gamma   90.00
#
_symmetry.space_group_name_H-M   'P 1'
#
loop_
_entity.id
_entity.type
_entity.pdbx_description
1 polymer ?
#
loop_
_entity_poly.entity_id
_entity_poly.type
_entity_poly.pdbx_seq_one_letter_code
_entity_poly.pdbx_strand_id
1 'polypeptide(L)'
;MSNPQLVFCDSYEALNKLYANGLPKNTKIITKSPTILRSNNTYVQNLEEYTDDQYREKFRNKSKILTYKIFNSLKKNKDYSEYSLLMAYNFLNFFNKIFFGSLFKEDIFKNEFWIVQPVCEEKQVNYALSSEIYNILETHPLCKKKKINVNVTKERSTRGNSKVSVFRRLRVVGYKGIFWYSINLIALLFKNNKYKIAIISTNELVRDIVYYLLWNK
;
A
#
# COMPACT_ATOMS: atom_id res chain seq x y z
N MET A 1 -11.42 5.50 30.00
CA MET A 1 -10.31 5.03 29.14
C MET A 1 -9.38 6.21 28.90
N SER A 2 -8.07 6.05 29.04
CA SER A 2 -7.12 7.11 28.70
C SER A 2 -7.15 7.38 27.20
N ASN A 3 -7.35 8.64 26.81
CA ASN A 3 -7.24 9.06 25.42
C ASN A 3 -5.75 9.09 25.03
N PRO A 4 -5.39 8.64 23.81
CA PRO A 4 -4.02 8.68 23.38
C PRO A 4 -3.63 10.12 23.08
N GLN A 5 -2.36 10.44 23.20
CA GLN A 5 -1.85 11.72 22.69
C GLN A 5 -1.72 11.71 21.16
N LEU A 6 -1.56 10.51 20.59
CA LEU A 6 -1.21 10.31 19.19
C LEU A 6 -2.04 9.17 18.56
N VAL A 7 -2.55 9.42 17.36
CA VAL A 7 -3.31 8.43 16.58
C VAL A 7 -2.78 8.37 15.14
N PHE A 8 -2.45 7.18 14.69
CA PHE A 8 -2.17 6.87 13.28
C PHE A 8 -3.46 6.44 12.58
N CYS A 9 -3.92 7.22 11.61
CA CYS A 9 -5.17 6.92 10.90
C CYS A 9 -5.16 7.43 9.47
N ASP A 10 -5.27 6.53 8.49
CA ASP A 10 -5.36 6.89 7.06
C ASP A 10 -6.80 6.89 6.50
N SER A 11 -7.79 6.51 7.32
CA SER A 11 -9.20 6.50 6.93
C SER A 11 -9.95 7.68 7.53
N TYR A 12 -10.41 8.59 6.68
CA TYR A 12 -11.19 9.76 7.11
C TYR A 12 -12.48 9.35 7.84
N GLU A 13 -13.14 8.28 7.36
CA GLU A 13 -14.34 7.75 8.02
C GLU A 13 -14.03 7.17 9.40
N ALA A 14 -12.93 6.41 9.52
CA ALA A 14 -12.55 5.83 10.81
C ALA A 14 -12.19 6.92 11.82
N LEU A 15 -11.51 7.98 11.37
CA LEU A 15 -11.20 9.15 12.18
C LEU A 15 -12.46 9.86 12.67
N ASN A 16 -13.46 10.08 11.80
CA ASN A 16 -14.73 10.68 12.21
C ASN A 16 -15.49 9.82 13.22
N LYS A 17 -15.48 8.50 13.06
CA LYS A 17 -16.08 7.57 14.05
C LYS A 17 -15.33 7.61 15.39
N LEU A 18 -14.01 7.76 15.38
CA LEU A 18 -13.25 7.96 16.62
C LEU A 18 -13.62 9.25 17.33
N TYR A 19 -13.75 10.37 16.60
CA TYR A 19 -14.21 11.63 17.18
C TYR A 19 -15.63 11.51 17.75
N ALA A 20 -16.54 10.84 17.04
CA ALA A 20 -17.89 10.57 17.55
C ALA A 20 -17.89 9.70 18.82
N ASN A 21 -16.90 8.81 18.94
CA ASN A 21 -16.71 7.94 20.10
C ASN A 21 -15.87 8.58 21.23
N GLY A 22 -15.70 9.91 21.23
CA GLY A 22 -15.08 10.65 22.32
C GLY A 22 -13.57 10.87 22.20
N LEU A 23 -12.96 10.62 21.03
CA LEU A 23 -11.60 11.05 20.77
C LEU A 23 -11.55 12.60 20.82
N PRO A 24 -10.66 13.22 21.60
CA PRO A 24 -10.52 14.67 21.64
C PRO A 24 -10.13 15.23 20.27
N LYS A 25 -10.77 16.33 19.84
CA LYS A 25 -10.47 16.98 18.55
C LYS A 25 -9.05 17.54 18.46
N ASN A 26 -8.42 17.81 19.61
CA ASN A 26 -7.03 18.25 19.73
C ASN A 26 -6.01 17.09 19.80
N THR A 27 -6.45 15.84 19.62
CA THR A 27 -5.53 14.69 19.55
C THR A 27 -4.67 14.80 18.30
N LYS A 28 -3.37 14.58 18.43
CA LYS A 28 -2.44 14.62 17.30
C LYS A 28 -2.70 13.42 16.37
N ILE A 29 -2.99 13.70 15.10
CA ILE A 29 -3.25 12.68 14.09
C ILE A 29 -2.07 12.61 13.13
N ILE A 30 -1.44 11.45 12.99
CA ILE A 30 -0.43 11.21 11.95
C ILE A 30 -1.06 10.42 10.81
N THR A 31 -0.90 10.91 9.59
CA THR A 31 -1.48 10.28 8.39
C THR A 31 -0.65 10.54 7.14
N LYS A 32 -0.81 9.69 6.13
CA LYS A 32 -0.40 9.94 4.73
C LYS A 32 -1.60 10.16 3.80
N SER A 33 -2.82 10.15 4.32
CA SER A 33 -4.06 10.24 3.55
C SER A 33 -4.29 11.67 3.03
N PRO A 34 -4.29 11.90 1.70
CA PRO A 34 -4.47 13.23 1.15
C PRO A 34 -5.80 13.88 1.58
N THR A 35 -6.84 13.07 1.79
CA THR A 35 -8.15 13.55 2.25
C THR A 35 -8.10 14.10 3.67
N ILE A 36 -7.38 13.42 4.58
CA ILE A 36 -7.23 13.87 5.97
C ILE A 36 -6.29 15.08 6.02
N LEU A 37 -5.20 15.08 5.24
CA LEU A 37 -4.27 16.21 5.16
C LEU A 37 -4.94 17.50 4.66
N ARG A 38 -5.99 17.39 3.84
CA ARG A 38 -6.77 18.54 3.34
C ARG A 38 -7.89 19.00 4.29
N SER A 39 -8.04 18.39 5.46
CA SER A 39 -9.19 18.65 6.35
C SER A 39 -9.11 19.97 7.14
N ASN A 40 -8.09 20.81 6.92
CA ASN A 40 -7.80 22.04 7.67
C ASN A 40 -7.70 21.86 9.20
N ASN A 41 -7.50 20.64 9.67
CA ASN A 41 -7.31 20.34 11.08
C ASN A 41 -5.86 20.59 11.48
N THR A 42 -5.63 21.53 12.40
CA THR A 42 -4.28 21.92 12.88
C THR A 42 -3.56 20.83 13.67
N TYR A 43 -4.27 19.80 14.13
CA TYR A 43 -3.70 18.66 14.85
C TYR A 43 -3.35 17.49 13.92
N VAL A 44 -3.57 17.63 12.61
CA VAL A 44 -3.17 16.65 11.60
C VAL A 44 -1.75 16.94 11.14
N GLN A 45 -0.91 15.91 11.17
CA GLN A 45 0.45 15.94 10.69
C GLN A 45 0.65 14.94 9.56
N ASN A 46 1.37 15.36 8.52
CA ASN A 46 1.80 14.47 7.45
C ASN A 46 2.95 13.58 7.94
N LEU A 47 2.78 12.26 7.84
CA LEU A 47 3.84 11.29 8.16
C LEU A 47 5.10 11.53 7.33
N GLU A 48 4.95 12.00 6.09
CA GLU A 48 6.05 12.22 5.14
C GLU A 48 6.59 13.66 5.18
N GLU A 49 6.14 14.51 6.12
CA GLU A 49 6.49 15.93 6.21
C GLU A 49 8.00 16.18 6.31
N TYR A 50 8.73 15.29 6.98
CA TYR A 50 10.18 15.42 7.17
C TYR A 50 11.00 14.85 6.02
N THR A 51 10.34 14.43 4.95
CA THR A 51 11.02 14.01 3.73
C THR A 51 10.76 15.03 2.63
N ASP A 52 11.81 15.43 1.93
CA ASP A 52 11.68 16.19 0.69
C ASP A 52 11.55 15.23 -0.52
N ASP A 53 11.20 15.80 -1.68
CA ASP A 53 11.09 15.02 -2.91
C ASP A 53 12.41 14.36 -3.32
N GLN A 54 13.54 15.03 -3.07
CA GLN A 54 14.87 14.50 -3.41
C GLN A 54 15.21 13.26 -2.58
N TYR A 55 14.87 13.24 -1.29
CA TYR A 55 15.05 12.12 -0.39
C TYR A 55 14.21 10.93 -0.85
N ARG A 56 12.92 11.17 -1.14
CA ARG A 56 12.01 10.13 -1.65
C ARG A 56 12.50 9.56 -2.98
N GLU A 57 12.94 10.41 -3.89
CA GLU A 57 13.48 10.00 -5.18
C GLU A 57 14.77 9.18 -5.02
N LYS A 58 15.71 9.66 -4.20
CA LYS A 58 16.94 8.95 -3.88
C LYS A 58 16.66 7.56 -3.31
N PHE A 59 15.68 7.44 -2.41
CA PHE A 59 15.27 6.17 -1.86
C PHE A 59 14.70 5.23 -2.93
N ARG A 60 13.77 5.71 -3.75
CA ARG A 60 13.16 4.95 -4.85
C ARG A 60 14.20 4.48 -5.87
N ASN A 61 15.12 5.36 -6.26
CA ASN A 61 16.18 5.04 -7.23
C ASN A 61 17.15 4.01 -6.66
N LYS A 62 17.59 4.16 -5.41
CA LYS A 62 18.45 3.17 -4.75
C LYS A 62 17.75 1.82 -4.61
N SER A 63 16.48 1.81 -4.20
CA SER A 63 15.66 0.60 -4.09
C SER A 63 15.62 -0.17 -5.41
N LYS A 64 15.31 0.53 -6.50
CA LYS A 64 15.27 -0.03 -7.86
C LYS A 64 16.61 -0.62 -8.27
N ILE A 65 17.71 0.13 -8.11
CA ILE A 65 19.05 -0.31 -8.49
C ILE A 65 19.47 -1.56 -7.70
N LEU A 66 19.27 -1.57 -6.38
CA LEU A 66 19.64 -2.70 -5.53
C LEU A 66 18.80 -3.94 -5.82
N THR A 67 17.48 -3.77 -5.96
CA THR A 67 16.56 -4.87 -6.32
C THR A 67 16.95 -5.50 -7.65
N TYR A 68 17.27 -4.68 -8.65
CA TYR A 68 17.71 -5.16 -9.96
C TYR A 68 19.06 -5.88 -9.91
N LYS A 69 20.01 -5.37 -9.12
CA LYS A 69 21.30 -6.04 -8.88
C LYS A 69 21.13 -7.42 -8.23
N ILE A 70 20.27 -7.52 -7.22
CA ILE A 70 19.94 -8.79 -6.56
C ILE A 70 19.32 -9.77 -7.55
N PHE A 71 18.30 -9.32 -8.31
CA PHE A 71 17.67 -10.14 -9.34
C PHE A 71 18.69 -10.70 -10.34
N ASN A 72 19.52 -9.83 -10.93
CA ASN A 72 20.50 -10.25 -11.94
C ASN A 72 21.60 -11.14 -11.39
N SER A 73 22.05 -10.90 -10.15
CA SER A 73 23.03 -11.75 -9.48
C SER A 73 22.50 -13.17 -9.29
N LEU A 74 21.28 -13.29 -8.74
CA LEU A 74 20.63 -14.58 -8.52
C LEU A 74 20.24 -15.25 -9.84
N LYS A 75 19.82 -14.49 -10.84
CA LYS A 75 19.40 -15.04 -12.15
C LYS A 75 20.55 -15.75 -12.87
N LYS A 76 21.78 -15.22 -12.74
CA LYS A 76 23.00 -15.78 -13.32
C LYS A 76 23.49 -17.05 -12.60
N ASN A 77 23.10 -17.24 -11.34
CA ASN A 77 23.44 -18.43 -10.59
C ASN A 77 22.43 -19.56 -10.90
N LYS A 78 22.91 -20.70 -11.41
CA LYS A 78 22.04 -21.82 -11.81
C LYS A 78 21.20 -22.36 -10.64
N ASP A 79 21.74 -22.36 -9.43
CA ASP A 79 21.08 -22.95 -8.25
C ASP A 79 19.95 -22.06 -7.72
N TYR A 80 20.03 -20.74 -7.96
CA TYR A 80 19.09 -19.75 -7.43
C TYR A 80 18.29 -19.01 -8.50
N SER A 81 18.47 -19.37 -9.78
CA SER A 81 17.87 -18.65 -10.92
C SER A 81 16.34 -18.64 -10.90
N GLU A 82 15.73 -19.69 -10.37
CA GLU A 82 14.27 -19.82 -10.26
C GLU A 82 13.70 -18.93 -9.14
N TYR A 83 14.49 -18.69 -8.09
CA TYR A 83 14.09 -17.87 -6.94
C TYR A 83 14.41 -16.39 -7.10
N SER A 84 15.11 -16.00 -8.19
CA SER A 84 15.63 -14.64 -8.35
C SER A 84 14.54 -13.56 -8.25
N LEU A 85 13.37 -13.81 -8.83
CA LEU A 85 12.22 -12.90 -8.79
C LEU A 85 11.63 -12.79 -7.39
N LEU A 86 11.42 -13.93 -6.71
CA LEU A 86 10.87 -13.98 -5.36
C LEU A 86 11.78 -13.25 -4.37
N MET A 87 13.09 -13.51 -4.45
CA MET A 87 14.08 -12.88 -3.57
C MET A 87 14.20 -11.38 -3.82
N ALA A 88 14.18 -10.94 -5.09
CA ALA A 88 14.16 -9.52 -5.42
C ALA A 88 12.88 -8.83 -4.92
N TYR A 89 11.72 -9.47 -5.07
CA TYR A 89 10.45 -8.96 -4.56
C TYR A 89 10.44 -8.84 -3.03
N ASN A 90 10.91 -9.86 -2.32
CA ASN A 90 11.03 -9.83 -0.86
C ASN A 90 12.00 -8.74 -0.39
N PHE A 91 13.12 -8.55 -1.09
CA PHE A 91 14.04 -7.46 -0.80
C PHE A 91 13.38 -6.10 -1.00
N LEU A 92 12.65 -5.89 -2.10
CA LEU A 92 11.93 -4.64 -2.35
C LEU A 92 10.93 -4.33 -1.22
N ASN A 93 10.16 -5.33 -0.79
CA ASN A 93 9.23 -5.16 0.33
C ASN A 93 9.96 -4.82 1.64
N PHE A 94 11.07 -5.50 1.93
CA PHE A 94 11.92 -5.19 3.08
C PHE A 94 12.48 -3.76 3.02
N PHE A 95 12.99 -3.35 1.86
CA PHE A 95 13.55 -2.02 1.65
C PHE A 95 12.46 -0.94 1.85
N ASN A 96 11.25 -1.16 1.34
CA ASN A 96 10.12 -0.25 1.59
C ASN A 96 9.79 -0.12 3.08
N LYS A 97 9.87 -1.23 3.86
CA LYS A 97 9.70 -1.17 5.32
C LYS A 97 10.76 -0.31 5.99
N ILE A 98 12.01 -0.36 5.54
CA ILE A 98 13.09 0.52 6.06
C ILE A 98 12.75 1.99 5.82
N PHE A 99 12.30 2.35 4.62
CA PHE A 99 11.88 3.73 4.34
C PHE A 99 10.78 4.19 5.27
N PHE A 100 9.73 3.39 5.42
CA PHE A 100 8.65 3.74 6.34
C PHE A 100 9.13 3.84 7.78
N GLY A 101 9.99 2.93 8.23
CA GLY A 101 10.64 3.03 9.54
C GLY A 101 11.39 4.35 9.73
N SER A 102 12.07 4.84 8.69
CA SER A 102 12.81 6.11 8.73
C SER A 102 11.93 7.37 8.81
N LEU A 103 10.62 7.26 8.55
CA LEU A 103 9.69 8.39 8.66
C LEU A 103 9.33 8.72 10.12
N PHE A 104 9.54 7.78 11.04
CA PHE A 104 9.20 7.97 12.44
C PHE A 104 10.38 8.52 13.23
N LYS A 105 10.10 9.51 14.08
CA LYS A 105 11.05 10.02 15.08
C LYS A 105 10.85 9.28 16.41
N GLU A 106 11.93 9.11 17.16
CA GLU A 106 11.91 8.37 18.45
C GLU A 106 10.98 9.02 19.49
N ASP A 107 10.79 10.34 19.44
CA ASP A 107 9.93 11.08 20.34
C ASP A 107 8.44 10.73 20.19
N ILE A 108 8.01 10.29 19.00
CA ILE A 108 6.63 9.88 18.71
C ILE A 108 6.24 8.64 19.52
N PHE A 109 7.22 7.82 19.92
CA PHE A 109 7.00 6.54 20.59
C PHE A 109 7.22 6.58 22.10
N LYS A 110 7.33 7.77 22.70
CA LYS A 110 7.51 7.92 24.16
C LYS A 110 6.26 7.57 24.97
N ASN A 111 5.08 7.75 24.36
CA ASN A 111 3.79 7.56 25.00
C ASN A 111 2.95 6.53 24.25
N GLU A 112 1.87 6.06 24.89
CA GLU A 112 0.88 5.22 24.23
C GLU A 112 0.29 5.94 23.01
N PHE A 113 0.25 5.20 21.90
CA PHE A 113 -0.34 5.67 20.65
C PHE A 113 -1.29 4.63 20.08
N TRP A 114 -2.25 5.10 19.29
CA TRP A 114 -3.21 4.21 18.65
C TRP A 114 -2.92 4.05 17.16
N ILE A 115 -3.11 2.83 16.68
CA ILE A 115 -3.20 2.53 15.24
C ILE A 115 -4.65 2.21 14.94
N VAL A 116 -5.21 2.92 13.97
CA VAL A 116 -6.59 2.73 13.55
C VAL A 116 -6.63 1.77 12.37
N GLN A 117 -7.20 0.59 12.61
CA GLN A 117 -7.50 -0.37 11.55
C GLN A 117 -8.97 -0.23 11.15
N PRO A 118 -9.27 0.33 9.97
CA PRO A 118 -10.63 0.27 9.44
C PRO A 118 -10.98 -1.20 9.12
N VAL A 119 -12.17 -1.63 9.54
CA VAL A 119 -12.71 -2.98 9.29
C VAL A 119 -14.05 -2.84 8.59
N CYS A 120 -14.19 -3.51 7.45
CA CYS A 120 -15.45 -3.73 6.74
C CYS A 120 -15.97 -5.14 7.03
N GLU A 121 -17.27 -5.34 6.87
CA GLU A 121 -17.88 -6.67 6.88
C GLU A 121 -17.33 -7.57 5.75
N GLU A 122 -17.00 -6.98 4.60
CA GLU A 122 -16.40 -7.68 3.48
C GLU A 122 -14.89 -7.92 3.66
N LYS A 123 -14.50 -9.18 3.89
CA LYS A 123 -13.08 -9.59 4.10
C LYS A 123 -12.15 -9.16 2.97
N GLN A 124 -12.60 -9.18 1.71
CA GLN A 124 -11.77 -8.83 0.55
C GLN A 124 -11.37 -7.34 0.57
N VAL A 125 -12.25 -6.48 1.08
CA VAL A 125 -12.00 -5.04 1.21
C VAL A 125 -10.97 -4.77 2.32
N ASN A 126 -10.98 -5.57 3.40
CA ASN A 126 -10.04 -5.43 4.51
C ASN A 126 -8.57 -5.67 4.10
N TYR A 127 -8.31 -6.59 3.17
CA TYR A 127 -6.96 -6.83 2.65
C TYR A 127 -6.39 -5.63 1.87
N ALA A 128 -7.24 -4.85 1.22
CA ALA A 128 -6.82 -3.64 0.52
C ALA A 128 -6.59 -2.45 1.47
N LEU A 129 -7.13 -2.50 2.68
CA LEU A 129 -7.10 -1.41 3.67
C LEU A 129 -5.95 -1.53 4.67
N SER A 130 -5.33 -2.71 4.83
CA SER A 130 -4.18 -2.87 5.72
C SER A 130 -2.93 -2.26 5.09
N SER A 131 -2.54 -1.09 5.58
CA SER A 131 -1.25 -0.48 5.28
C SER A 131 -0.13 -1.32 5.90
N GLU A 132 0.80 -1.84 5.10
CA GLU A 132 2.00 -2.56 5.58
C GLU A 132 2.79 -1.74 6.63
N ILE A 133 2.66 -0.41 6.58
CA ILE A 133 3.25 0.54 7.54
C ILE A 133 2.73 0.29 8.95
N TYR A 134 1.43 0.06 9.09
CA TYR A 134 0.80 -0.14 10.39
C TYR A 134 1.14 -1.50 10.99
N ASN A 135 1.44 -2.50 10.16
CA ASN A 135 1.94 -3.79 10.65
C ASN A 135 3.29 -3.65 11.37
N ILE A 136 4.15 -2.69 10.98
CA ILE A 136 5.43 -2.42 11.67
C ILE A 136 5.16 -1.85 13.06
N LEU A 137 4.23 -0.90 13.16
CA LEU A 137 3.92 -0.23 14.41
C LEU A 137 3.14 -1.14 15.39
N GLU A 138 2.37 -2.10 14.88
CA GLU A 138 1.61 -3.05 15.70
C GLU A 138 2.47 -3.90 16.64
N THR A 139 3.75 -4.09 16.33
CA THR A 139 4.67 -4.85 17.19
C THR A 139 5.26 -4.01 18.33
N HIS A 140 5.02 -2.70 18.35
CA HIS A 140 5.57 -1.82 19.38
C HIS A 140 4.83 -1.99 20.72
N PRO A 141 5.52 -2.05 21.88
CA PRO A 141 4.89 -2.33 23.18
C PRO A 141 3.86 -1.28 23.62
N LEU A 142 4.04 -0.03 23.20
CA LEU A 142 3.12 1.09 23.51
C LEU A 142 2.00 1.28 22.48
N CYS A 143 1.94 0.43 21.44
CA CYS A 143 0.89 0.52 20.43
C CYS A 143 -0.40 -0.13 20.94
N LYS A 144 -1.52 0.60 20.84
CA LYS A 144 -2.86 0.01 20.93
C LYS A 144 -3.59 0.02 19.60
N LYS A 145 -3.98 -1.16 19.16
CA LYS A 145 -4.76 -1.34 17.93
C LYS A 145 -6.24 -1.04 18.18
N LYS A 146 -6.82 -0.14 17.37
CA LYS A 146 -8.25 0.21 17.39
C LYS A 146 -8.89 -0.20 16.09
N LYS A 147 -9.76 -1.22 16.16
CA LYS A 147 -10.58 -1.63 15.03
C LYS A 147 -11.82 -0.74 14.97
N ILE A 148 -12.03 -0.11 13.83
CA ILE A 148 -13.18 0.77 13.60
C ILE A 148 -13.96 0.24 12.42
N ASN A 149 -15.23 -0.10 12.65
CA ASN A 149 -16.10 -0.54 11.58
C ASN A 149 -16.31 0.62 10.61
N VAL A 150 -16.04 0.42 9.32
CA VAL A 150 -16.28 1.40 8.25
C VAL A 150 -17.20 0.81 7.20
N ASN A 151 -17.95 1.67 6.53
CA ASN A 151 -18.94 1.25 5.57
C ASN A 151 -18.29 0.86 4.23
N VAL A 152 -18.86 -0.14 3.56
CA VAL A 152 -18.45 -0.50 2.19
C VAL A 152 -18.91 0.61 1.25
N THR A 153 -17.96 1.29 0.63
CA THR A 153 -18.24 2.27 -0.44
C THR A 153 -17.87 1.68 -1.80
N LYS A 154 -18.45 2.22 -2.88
CA LYS A 154 -18.13 1.80 -4.26
C LYS A 154 -16.63 1.90 -4.57
N GLU A 155 -15.95 2.86 -3.95
CA GLU A 155 -14.50 3.10 -4.07
C GLU A 155 -13.66 2.05 -3.35
N ARG A 156 -14.21 1.41 -2.31
CA ARG A 156 -13.56 0.34 -1.53
C ARG A 156 -13.90 -1.07 -2.03
N SER A 157 -14.78 -1.20 -3.03
CA SER A 157 -15.10 -2.51 -3.62
C SER A 157 -13.93 -3.05 -4.44
N THR A 158 -13.79 -4.38 -4.49
CA THR A 158 -12.72 -5.09 -5.22
C THR A 158 -12.69 -4.81 -6.72
N ARG A 159 -13.77 -4.25 -7.29
CA ARG A 159 -13.85 -3.87 -8.71
C ARG A 159 -13.48 -2.42 -8.98
N GLY A 160 -13.13 -1.64 -7.95
CA GLY A 160 -13.04 -0.18 -8.01
C GLY A 160 -14.39 0.43 -8.39
N ASN A 161 -14.41 1.73 -8.66
CA ASN A 161 -15.64 2.43 -9.03
C ASN A 161 -16.32 1.73 -10.23
N SER A 162 -17.48 1.11 -9.99
CA SER A 162 -18.26 0.33 -10.97
C SER A 162 -18.70 1.15 -12.19
N LYS A 163 -18.50 2.47 -12.15
CA LYS A 163 -18.75 3.41 -13.24
C LYS A 163 -17.64 3.45 -14.31
N VAL A 164 -16.45 2.90 -14.06
CA VAL A 164 -15.39 2.90 -15.08
C VAL A 164 -15.57 1.70 -16.00
N SER A 165 -16.13 1.93 -17.19
CA SER A 165 -16.39 0.89 -18.20
C SER A 165 -15.12 0.12 -18.56
N VAL A 166 -15.28 -1.16 -18.88
CA VAL A 166 -14.17 -2.04 -19.31
C VAL A 166 -13.43 -1.43 -20.49
N PHE A 167 -14.14 -0.83 -21.44
CA PHE A 167 -13.56 -0.11 -22.58
C PHE A 167 -12.69 1.07 -22.15
N ARG A 168 -13.08 1.83 -21.13
CA ARG A 168 -12.26 2.93 -20.61
C ARG A 168 -11.01 2.42 -19.92
N ARG A 169 -11.09 1.27 -19.23
CA ARG A 169 -9.92 0.57 -18.66
C ARG A 169 -8.99 0.10 -19.78
N LEU A 170 -9.51 -0.60 -20.79
CA LEU A 170 -8.74 -1.08 -21.95
C LEU A 170 -8.11 0.06 -22.78
N ARG A 171 -8.78 1.21 -22.88
CA ARG A 171 -8.25 2.40 -23.56
C ARG A 171 -7.04 2.99 -22.84
N VAL A 172 -7.05 3.00 -21.51
CA VAL A 172 -5.92 3.45 -20.68
C VAL A 172 -4.76 2.47 -20.74
N VAL A 173 -5.06 1.18 -20.82
CA VAL A 173 -4.10 0.08 -20.94
C VAL A 173 -3.37 0.08 -22.30
N GLY A 174 -4.02 0.58 -23.35
CA GLY A 174 -3.50 0.58 -24.72
C GLY A 174 -3.46 -0.82 -25.36
N TYR A 175 -3.07 -0.88 -26.64
CA TYR A 175 -3.07 -2.12 -27.43
C TYR A 175 -2.18 -3.23 -26.84
N LYS A 176 -1.08 -2.86 -26.19
CA LYS A 176 -0.15 -3.82 -25.55
C LYS A 176 -0.80 -4.57 -24.39
N GLY A 177 -1.56 -3.90 -23.54
CA GLY A 177 -2.20 -4.59 -22.43
C GLY A 177 -3.54 -5.25 -22.80
N ILE A 178 -4.20 -4.83 -23.90
CA ILE A 178 -5.27 -5.64 -24.53
C ILE A 178 -4.70 -6.97 -25.01
N PHE A 179 -3.59 -6.94 -25.76
CA PHE A 179 -2.90 -8.14 -26.24
C PHE A 179 -2.47 -9.06 -25.08
N TRP A 180 -1.91 -8.48 -24.01
CA TRP A 180 -1.54 -9.23 -22.80
C TRP A 180 -2.74 -9.82 -22.06
N TYR A 181 -3.86 -9.12 -21.97
CA TYR A 181 -5.08 -9.64 -21.36
C TYR A 181 -5.63 -10.83 -22.16
N SER A 182 -5.59 -10.75 -23.49
CA SER A 182 -5.93 -11.85 -24.38
C SER A 182 -5.02 -13.06 -24.16
N ILE A 183 -3.70 -12.85 -24.04
CA ILE A 183 -2.74 -13.93 -23.73
C ILE A 183 -3.06 -14.58 -22.38
N ASN A 184 -3.38 -13.82 -21.34
CA ASN A 184 -3.74 -14.37 -20.03
C ASN A 184 -5.05 -15.17 -20.04
N LEU A 185 -6.05 -14.71 -20.81
CA LEU A 185 -7.30 -15.45 -21.05
C LEU A 185 -7.04 -16.77 -21.79
N ILE A 186 -6.16 -16.75 -22.79
CA ILE A 186 -5.73 -17.92 -23.53
C ILE A 186 -4.92 -18.87 -22.63
N ALA A 187 -4.03 -18.35 -21.78
CA ALA A 187 -3.24 -19.13 -20.83
C ALA A 187 -4.10 -19.86 -19.79
N LEU A 188 -5.24 -19.27 -19.38
CA LEU A 188 -6.23 -19.91 -18.52
C LEU A 188 -6.89 -21.14 -19.17
N LEU A 189 -7.02 -21.16 -20.50
CA LEU A 189 -7.52 -22.32 -21.26
C LEU A 189 -6.49 -23.45 -21.33
N PHE A 190 -5.20 -23.14 -21.14
CA PHE A 190 -4.09 -24.11 -21.11
C PHE A 190 -3.68 -24.54 -19.69
N LYS A 191 -4.61 -24.49 -18.73
CA LYS A 191 -4.40 -24.86 -17.31
C LYS A 191 -3.81 -26.26 -17.08
N ASN A 192 -3.89 -27.16 -18.06
CA ASN A 192 -3.39 -28.54 -18.01
C ASN A 192 -2.01 -28.76 -18.64
N ASN A 193 -1.31 -27.72 -19.11
CA ASN A 193 0.01 -27.91 -19.70
C ASN A 193 1.12 -28.07 -18.64
N LYS A 194 2.08 -28.95 -18.93
CA LYS A 194 3.30 -29.23 -18.14
C LYS A 194 4.20 -28.00 -17.91
N TYR A 195 3.91 -26.88 -18.57
CA TYR A 195 4.65 -25.63 -18.45
C TYR A 195 3.97 -24.72 -17.43
N LYS A 196 4.68 -24.41 -16.34
CA LYS A 196 4.24 -23.44 -15.32
C LYS A 196 4.29 -22.03 -15.92
N ILE A 197 3.19 -21.59 -16.53
CA ILE A 197 3.04 -20.21 -16.97
C ILE A 197 2.67 -19.38 -15.73
N ALA A 198 3.50 -18.39 -15.39
CA ALA A 198 3.21 -17.48 -14.29
C ALA A 198 2.01 -16.60 -14.66
N ILE A 199 0.83 -16.93 -14.11
CA ILE A 199 -0.37 -16.11 -14.25
C ILE A 199 -0.23 -14.95 -13.26
N ILE A 200 0.22 -13.81 -13.77
CA ILE A 200 0.32 -12.56 -13.01
C ILE A 200 -1.11 -12.12 -12.64
N SER A 201 -1.35 -11.84 -11.36
CA SER A 201 -2.68 -11.47 -10.90
C SER A 201 -3.16 -10.17 -11.56
N THR A 202 -4.46 -10.01 -11.81
CA THR A 202 -5.05 -8.80 -12.43
C THR A 202 -4.74 -7.52 -11.64
N ASN A 203 -4.45 -7.61 -10.35
CA ASN A 203 -4.01 -6.50 -9.52
C ASN A 203 -2.58 -6.05 -9.83
N GLU A 204 -1.70 -6.95 -10.24
CA GLU A 204 -0.34 -6.60 -10.69
C GLU A 204 -0.38 -5.85 -12.01
N LEU A 205 -1.27 -6.21 -12.94
CA LEU A 205 -1.46 -5.48 -14.20
C LEU A 205 -1.92 -4.03 -13.95
N VAL A 206 -2.89 -3.82 -13.05
CA VAL A 206 -3.34 -2.47 -12.67
C VAL A 206 -2.23 -1.69 -11.98
N ARG A 207 -1.42 -2.34 -11.14
CA ARG A 207 -0.27 -1.72 -10.47
C ARG A 207 0.82 -1.31 -11.46
N ASP A 208 1.11 -2.15 -12.46
CA ASP A 208 2.09 -1.88 -13.50
C ASP A 208 1.62 -0.80 -14.48
N ILE A 209 0.31 -0.73 -14.75
CA ILE A 209 -0.31 0.34 -15.55
C ILE A 209 -0.27 1.68 -14.80
N VAL A 210 -0.58 1.69 -13.50
CA VAL A 210 -0.45 2.90 -12.67
C VAL A 210 1.01 3.35 -12.62
N TYR A 211 1.95 2.42 -12.50
CA TYR A 211 3.38 2.71 -12.56
C TYR A 211 3.78 3.30 -13.92
N TYR A 212 3.30 2.74 -15.04
CA TYR A 212 3.59 3.22 -16.39
C TYR A 212 3.01 4.61 -16.67
N LEU A 213 1.80 4.90 -16.17
CA LEU A 213 1.14 6.20 -16.34
C LEU A 213 1.75 7.32 -15.47
N LEU A 214 2.31 6.97 -14.31
CA LEU A 214 2.97 7.94 -13.43
C LEU A 214 4.40 8.27 -13.86
N TRP A 215 5.06 7.38 -14.61
CA TRP A 215 6.47 7.54 -15.00
C TRP A 215 6.70 8.00 -16.45
N ASN A 216 5.66 7.98 -17.30
CA ASN A 216 5.70 8.62 -18.62
C ASN A 216 5.19 10.07 -18.52
N LYS A 217 6.03 10.94 -17.96
CA LYS A 217 6.05 12.37 -18.27
C LYS A 217 7.41 12.72 -18.85
#